data_AF-A0A923SM19-F1
#
_entry.id   AF-A0A923SM19-F1
#
_cell.length_a   1.000
_cell.length_b   1.000
_cell.length_c   1.000
_cell.angle_alpha   90.00
_cell.angle_beta   90.00
_cell.angle_gamma   90.00
#
_symmetry.space_group_name_H-M   'P 1'
#
loop_
_entity.id
_entity.type
_entity.pdbx_description
1 polymer ?
#
loop_
_entity_poly.entity_id
_entity_poly.type
_entity_poly.pdbx_seq_one_letter_code
_entity_poly.pdbx_strand_id
1 'polypeptide(L)'
;MIDPERWYEYQRNYQKYGFDMKPKPEPEPAPTKRTRQRKTVKVPFPLASGKKMAFSGVVAIGVIMIMLIIVTAYAANIRYDINSMIKENNALEGEIENLQAQMYTTNNINYVENKAVSELGMTYPDTSDKVYITVDDVPEKGFSDVLKEKAYN
;
A
#
# COMPACT_ATOMS: atom_id res chain seq x y z
N MET A 1 -9.51 64.14 42.68
CA MET A 1 -10.69 64.47 41.85
C MET A 1 -10.22 64.52 40.41
N ILE A 2 -10.93 63.89 39.47
CA ILE A 2 -10.49 63.77 38.07
C ILE A 2 -10.80 65.07 37.32
N ASP A 3 -9.88 65.52 36.47
CA ASP A 3 -10.03 66.73 35.65
C ASP A 3 -11.25 66.66 34.69
N PRO A 4 -12.00 67.77 34.51
CA PRO A 4 -13.25 67.81 33.76
C PRO A 4 -13.10 67.48 32.26
N GLU A 5 -11.90 67.59 31.68
CA GLU A 5 -11.65 67.23 30.27
C GLU A 5 -11.61 65.70 30.04
N ARG A 6 -11.14 64.93 31.03
CA ARG A 6 -11.05 63.47 30.94
C ARG A 6 -12.40 62.77 31.12
N TRP A 7 -13.42 63.50 31.59
CA TRP A 7 -14.79 62.98 31.77
C TRP A 7 -15.45 62.63 30.43
N TYR A 8 -15.22 63.45 29.40
CA TYR A 8 -15.79 63.24 28.06
C TYR A 8 -15.16 62.06 27.32
N GLU A 9 -13.87 61.81 27.53
CA GLU A 9 -13.18 60.64 26.98
C GLU A 9 -13.67 59.34 27.61
N TYR A 10 -13.98 59.38 28.91
CA TYR A 10 -14.53 58.24 29.64
C TYR A 10 -15.90 57.86 29.06
N GLN A 11 -16.82 58.81 28.84
CA GLN A 11 -18.15 58.52 28.25
C GLN A 11 -18.09 57.97 26.82
N ARG A 12 -17.19 58.46 25.96
CA ARG A 12 -17.04 57.92 24.59
C ARG A 12 -16.56 56.47 24.57
N ASN A 13 -15.72 56.07 25.51
CA ASN A 13 -15.16 54.73 25.54
C ASN A 13 -16.21 53.67 25.97
N TYR A 14 -17.17 54.05 26.82
CA TYR A 14 -18.33 53.18 27.16
C TYR A 14 -19.32 53.04 26.00
N GLN A 15 -19.49 54.05 25.14
CA GLN A 15 -20.27 53.91 23.91
C GLN A 15 -19.59 53.02 22.87
N LYS A 16 -18.26 52.95 22.85
CA LYS A 16 -17.50 52.15 21.87
C LYS A 16 -17.61 50.64 22.10
N TYR A 17 -17.86 50.20 23.34
CA TYR A 17 -17.95 48.77 23.68
C TYR A 17 -19.21 48.41 24.51
N GLY A 18 -20.18 49.30 24.63
CA GLY A 18 -21.45 49.04 25.29
C GLY A 18 -22.41 48.29 24.37
N PHE A 19 -22.83 47.08 24.78
CA PHE A 19 -24.00 46.42 24.21
C PHE A 19 -25.20 47.38 24.29
N ASP A 20 -25.88 47.63 23.17
CA ASP A 20 -27.11 48.42 23.08
C ASP A 20 -28.23 47.74 23.90
N MET A 21 -28.25 47.97 25.22
CA MET A 21 -29.25 47.42 26.14
C MET A 21 -30.46 48.34 26.18
N LYS A 22 -31.23 48.36 25.09
CA LYS A 22 -32.61 48.86 25.16
C LYS A 22 -33.44 47.83 25.95
N PRO A 23 -34.28 48.23 26.92
CA PRO A 23 -35.13 47.28 27.64
C PRO A 23 -36.02 46.55 26.63
N LYS A 24 -35.96 45.22 26.68
CA LYS A 24 -36.79 44.33 25.87
C LYS A 24 -38.23 44.47 26.40
N PRO A 25 -39.25 44.81 25.58
CA PRO A 25 -40.63 44.75 26.04
C PRO A 25 -40.96 43.31 26.48
N GLU A 26 -41.77 43.20 27.54
CA GLU A 26 -42.18 41.93 28.14
C GLU A 26 -42.72 40.93 27.11
N PRO A 27 -42.44 39.62 27.25
CA PRO A 27 -42.89 38.63 26.29
C PRO A 27 -44.42 38.46 26.36
N GLU A 28 -45.11 38.84 25.29
CA GLU A 28 -46.50 38.45 25.05
C GLU A 28 -46.65 36.91 24.99
N PRO A 29 -47.79 36.34 25.46
CA PRO A 29 -47.99 34.90 25.52
C PRO A 29 -47.86 34.25 24.13
N ALA A 30 -47.08 33.16 24.09
CA ALA A 30 -46.50 32.58 22.90
C ALA A 30 -47.51 32.18 21.80
N PRO A 31 -47.36 32.70 20.57
CA PRO A 31 -47.97 32.08 19.40
C PRO A 31 -47.10 30.90 18.91
N THR A 32 -47.73 29.73 18.97
CA THR A 32 -47.48 28.46 18.25
C THR A 32 -46.21 28.35 17.39
N LYS A 33 -45.39 27.34 17.75
CA LYS A 33 -44.22 26.78 17.05
C LYS A 33 -44.16 27.13 15.56
N ARG A 34 -43.42 28.19 15.22
CA ARG A 34 -42.97 28.44 13.85
C ARG A 34 -41.74 27.59 13.58
N THR A 35 -41.88 26.66 12.64
CA THR A 35 -40.82 25.83 12.07
C THR A 35 -39.57 26.67 11.84
N ARG A 36 -38.43 26.29 12.44
CA ARG A 36 -37.12 26.88 12.15
C ARG A 36 -36.86 26.73 10.65
N GLN A 37 -37.12 27.78 9.88
CA GLN A 37 -36.64 27.84 8.51
C GLN A 37 -35.12 27.94 8.60
N ARG A 38 -34.43 26.84 8.26
CA ARG A 38 -32.98 26.85 8.03
C ARG A 38 -32.72 27.94 6.98
N LYS A 39 -32.06 29.03 7.37
CA LYS A 39 -31.48 29.97 6.41
C LYS A 39 -30.48 29.17 5.58
N THR A 40 -30.85 28.84 4.35
CA THR A 40 -29.90 28.35 3.35
C THR A 40 -28.96 29.51 3.04
N VAL A 41 -27.73 29.46 3.55
CA VAL A 41 -26.68 30.38 3.13
C VAL A 41 -26.40 30.06 1.66
N LYS A 42 -26.98 30.85 0.76
CA LYS A 42 -26.63 30.80 -0.65
C LYS A 42 -25.26 31.45 -0.77
N VAL A 43 -24.22 30.62 -0.81
CA VAL A 43 -22.88 31.06 -1.22
C VAL A 43 -23.03 31.63 -2.64
N PRO A 44 -22.71 32.92 -2.85
CA PRO A 44 -22.76 33.49 -4.19
C PRO A 44 -21.64 32.83 -4.99
N PHE A 45 -22.01 31.93 -5.90
CA PHE A 45 -21.11 31.56 -6.98
C PHE A 45 -20.84 32.84 -7.79
N PRO A 46 -19.59 33.29 -7.94
CA PRO A 46 -19.25 34.49 -8.71
C PRO A 46 -19.34 34.15 -10.20
N LEU A 47 -20.55 33.89 -10.69
CA LEU A 47 -20.84 33.62 -12.10
C LEU A 47 -21.72 34.74 -12.68
N ALA A 48 -21.53 35.97 -12.20
CA ALA A 48 -22.33 37.12 -12.58
C ALA A 48 -21.45 38.31 -12.99
N SER A 49 -20.50 38.09 -13.89
CA SER A 49 -19.84 39.18 -14.61
C SER A 49 -19.33 38.70 -15.97
N GLY A 50 -20.12 38.98 -17.01
CA GLY A 50 -19.71 38.85 -18.41
C GLY A 50 -19.92 37.47 -19.03
N LYS A 51 -20.78 37.39 -20.05
CA LYS A 51 -21.03 36.19 -20.88
C LYS A 51 -19.72 35.54 -21.38
N LYS A 52 -18.65 36.33 -21.57
CA LYS A 52 -17.31 35.88 -21.96
C LYS A 52 -16.56 35.11 -20.86
N MET A 53 -16.73 35.47 -19.59
CA MET A 53 -16.10 34.78 -18.46
C MET A 53 -16.77 33.43 -18.17
N ALA A 54 -18.11 33.38 -18.29
CA ALA A 54 -18.85 32.12 -18.21
C ALA A 54 -18.47 31.16 -19.35
N PHE A 55 -18.33 31.67 -20.58
CA PHE A 55 -17.88 30.87 -21.73
C PHE A 55 -16.45 30.35 -21.54
N SER A 56 -15.52 31.19 -21.07
CA SER A 56 -14.14 30.78 -20.76
C SER A 56 -14.09 29.66 -19.71
N GLY A 57 -14.92 29.75 -18.66
CA GLY A 57 -15.02 28.70 -17.65
C GLY A 57 -15.50 27.35 -18.22
N VAL A 58 -16.50 27.36 -19.10
CA VAL A 58 -16.98 26.14 -19.77
C VAL A 58 -15.89 25.52 -20.65
N VAL A 59 -15.14 26.33 -21.38
CA VAL A 59 -14.01 25.86 -22.19
C VAL A 59 -12.91 25.25 -21.31
N ALA A 60 -12.55 25.90 -20.21
CA ALA A 60 -11.54 25.39 -19.28
C ALA A 60 -11.96 24.05 -18.65
N ILE A 61 -13.22 23.90 -18.24
CA ILE A 61 -13.76 22.64 -17.72
C ILE A 61 -13.76 21.56 -18.81
N GLY A 62 -14.08 21.91 -20.06
CA GLY A 62 -14.00 21.00 -21.20
C GLY A 62 -12.59 20.45 -21.41
N VAL A 63 -11.56 21.30 -21.33
CA VAL A 63 -10.16 20.87 -21.44
C VAL A 63 -9.77 19.93 -20.28
N ILE A 64 -10.20 20.23 -19.05
CA ILE A 64 -9.95 19.37 -17.89
C ILE A 64 -10.62 17.99 -18.08
N MET A 65 -11.86 17.95 -18.57
CA MET A 65 -12.56 16.71 -18.86
C MET A 65 -11.83 15.86 -19.90
N ILE A 66 -11.32 16.48 -20.98
CA ILE A 66 -10.54 15.78 -22.01
C ILE A 66 -9.24 15.22 -21.40
N MET A 67 -8.55 15.99 -20.56
CA MET A 67 -7.35 15.52 -19.86
C MET A 67 -7.64 14.31 -18.96
N LEU A 68 -8.77 14.31 -18.25
CA LEU A 68 -9.16 13.17 -17.41
C LEU A 68 -9.42 11.91 -18.23
N ILE A 69 -10.01 12.02 -19.41
CA ILE A 69 -10.22 10.87 -20.32
C ILE A 69 -8.86 10.31 -20.78
N ILE A 70 -7.91 11.17 -21.13
CA ILE A 70 -6.57 10.73 -21.54
C ILE A 70 -5.87 10.00 -20.39
N VAL A 71 -5.84 10.60 -19.19
CA VAL A 71 -5.22 9.99 -18.00
C VAL A 71 -5.85 8.64 -17.66
N THR A 72 -7.19 8.54 -17.73
CA THR A 72 -7.88 7.27 -17.46
C THR A 72 -7.61 6.21 -18.52
N ALA A 73 -7.47 6.58 -19.79
CA ALA A 73 -7.07 5.66 -20.85
C ALA A 73 -5.64 5.13 -20.64
N TYR A 74 -4.68 6.00 -20.29
CA TYR A 74 -3.31 5.56 -19.95
C TYR A 74 -3.28 4.70 -18.70
N ALA A 75 -4.06 5.04 -17.66
CA ALA A 75 -4.17 4.23 -16.46
C ALA A 75 -4.75 2.83 -16.75
N ALA A 76 -5.66 2.71 -17.72
CA ALA A 76 -6.18 1.42 -18.17
C ALA A 76 -5.11 0.56 -18.87
N ASN A 77 -4.30 1.17 -19.75
CA ASN A 77 -3.18 0.47 -20.39
C ASN A 77 -2.14 0.01 -19.36
N ILE A 78 -1.75 0.88 -18.42
CA ILE A 78 -0.81 0.53 -17.34
C ILE A 78 -1.36 -0.63 -16.50
N ARG A 79 -2.65 -0.65 -16.19
CA ARG A 79 -3.28 -1.76 -15.47
C ARG A 79 -3.24 -3.07 -16.25
N TYR A 80 -3.44 -3.00 -17.56
CA TYR A 80 -3.32 -4.17 -18.43
C TYR A 80 -1.90 -4.72 -18.42
N ASP A 81 -0.91 -3.85 -18.59
CA ASP A 81 0.51 -4.22 -18.58
C ASP A 81 0.90 -4.86 -17.24
N ILE A 82 0.49 -4.25 -16.12
CA ILE A 82 0.70 -4.81 -14.77
C ILE A 82 0.11 -6.21 -14.67
N ASN A 83 -1.14 -6.41 -15.11
CA ASN A 83 -1.78 -7.71 -15.03
C ASN A 83 -1.12 -8.75 -15.95
N SER A 84 -0.61 -8.34 -17.11
CA SER A 84 0.18 -9.22 -17.98
C SER A 84 1.48 -9.64 -17.29
N MET A 85 2.22 -8.68 -16.73
CA MET A 85 3.47 -8.96 -16.02
C MET A 85 3.25 -9.85 -14.78
N ILE A 86 2.17 -9.66 -14.03
CA ILE A 86 1.80 -10.56 -12.93
C ILE A 86 1.53 -11.97 -13.44
N LYS A 87 0.81 -12.11 -14.55
CA LYS A 87 0.51 -13.42 -15.13
C LYS A 87 1.78 -14.13 -15.61
N GLU A 88 2.69 -13.41 -16.24
CA GLU A 88 3.99 -13.92 -16.67
C GLU A 88 4.84 -14.35 -15.48
N ASN A 89 4.91 -13.54 -14.41
CA ASN A 89 5.61 -13.92 -13.19
C ASN A 89 5.02 -15.18 -12.54
N ASN A 90 3.70 -15.27 -12.43
CA ASN A 90 3.06 -16.46 -11.88
C ASN A 90 3.32 -17.72 -12.72
N ALA A 91 3.43 -17.58 -14.05
CA ALA A 91 3.79 -18.69 -14.92
C ALA A 91 5.24 -19.13 -14.69
N LEU A 92 6.17 -18.18 -14.59
CA LEU A 92 7.58 -18.45 -14.27
C LEU A 92 7.74 -19.10 -12.89
N GLU A 93 7.01 -18.64 -11.88
CA GLU A 93 7.00 -19.26 -10.56
C GLU A 93 6.48 -20.71 -10.62
N GLY A 94 5.39 -20.96 -11.36
CA GLY A 94 4.89 -22.32 -11.56
C GLY A 94 5.88 -23.23 -12.31
N GLU A 95 6.63 -22.69 -13.27
CA GLU A 95 7.71 -23.43 -13.93
C GLU A 95 8.84 -23.77 -12.95
N ILE A 96 9.24 -22.83 -12.09
CA ILE A 96 10.25 -23.06 -11.05
C ILE A 96 9.78 -24.14 -10.06
N GLU A 97 8.54 -24.08 -9.60
CA GLU A 97 7.97 -25.09 -8.69
C GLU A 97 7.95 -26.49 -9.34
N ASN A 98 7.56 -26.57 -10.62
CA ASN A 98 7.59 -27.83 -11.36
C ASN A 98 9.03 -28.37 -11.51
N LEU A 99 9.99 -27.51 -11.85
CA LEU A 99 11.40 -27.89 -11.94
C LEU A 99 11.96 -28.32 -10.58
N GLN A 100 11.58 -27.65 -9.49
CA GLN A 100 11.95 -28.06 -8.14
C GLN A 100 11.33 -29.41 -7.79
N ALA A 101 10.06 -29.65 -8.08
CA ALA A 101 9.43 -30.95 -7.87
C ALA A 101 10.14 -32.06 -8.64
N GLN A 102 10.49 -31.81 -9.92
CA GLN A 102 11.29 -32.75 -10.72
C GLN A 102 12.68 -32.96 -10.12
N MET A 103 13.33 -31.92 -9.60
CA MET A 103 14.61 -32.02 -8.93
C MET A 103 14.52 -32.85 -7.64
N TYR A 104 13.50 -32.63 -6.80
CA TYR A 104 13.26 -33.44 -5.60
C TYR A 104 12.95 -34.90 -5.95
N THR A 105 12.26 -35.13 -7.07
CA THR A 105 11.97 -36.48 -7.56
C THR A 105 13.24 -37.15 -8.08
N THR A 106 14.11 -36.40 -8.76
CA THR A 106 15.41 -36.87 -9.28
C THR A 106 16.44 -37.08 -8.18
N ASN A 107 16.43 -36.23 -7.15
CA ASN A 107 17.28 -36.32 -5.96
C ASN A 107 16.65 -37.23 -4.88
N ASN A 108 15.51 -37.84 -5.16
CA ASN A 108 14.97 -38.88 -4.30
C ASN A 108 15.89 -40.09 -4.42
N ILE A 109 16.36 -40.61 -3.29
CA ILE A 109 17.24 -41.78 -3.24
C ILE A 109 16.63 -42.96 -4.02
N ASN A 110 15.30 -43.10 -4.01
CA ASN A 110 14.58 -44.11 -4.78
C ASN A 110 14.76 -43.95 -6.31
N TYR A 111 14.85 -42.72 -6.82
CA TYR A 111 15.09 -42.49 -8.25
C TYR A 111 16.53 -42.81 -8.62
N VAL A 112 17.49 -42.42 -7.77
CA VAL A 112 18.91 -42.76 -7.97
C VAL A 112 19.11 -44.27 -7.93
N GLU A 113 18.52 -44.95 -6.95
CA GLU A 113 18.53 -46.41 -6.81
C GLU A 113 17.89 -47.10 -8.01
N ASN A 114 16.69 -46.66 -8.41
CA ASN A 114 16.00 -47.24 -9.55
C ASN A 114 16.83 -47.06 -10.82
N LYS A 115 17.33 -45.86 -11.11
CA LYS A 115 18.17 -45.60 -12.28
C LYS A 115 19.47 -46.41 -12.26
N ALA A 116 20.11 -46.52 -11.10
CA ALA A 116 21.32 -47.32 -10.92
C ALA A 116 21.06 -48.80 -11.22
N VAL A 117 19.96 -49.37 -10.71
CA VAL A 117 19.62 -50.78 -10.88
C VAL A 117 19.04 -51.06 -12.28
N SER A 118 18.12 -50.23 -12.76
CA SER A 118 17.36 -50.48 -13.99
C SER A 118 18.09 -50.06 -15.26
N GLU A 119 18.80 -48.92 -15.25
CA GLU A 119 19.47 -48.39 -16.44
C GLU A 119 20.97 -48.69 -16.44
N LEU A 120 21.63 -48.55 -15.29
CA LEU A 120 23.09 -48.74 -15.17
C LEU A 120 23.48 -50.17 -14.81
N GLY A 121 22.51 -51.05 -14.53
CA GLY A 121 22.74 -52.46 -14.21
C GLY A 121 23.49 -52.68 -12.90
N MET A 122 23.48 -51.71 -11.99
CA MET A 122 24.09 -51.84 -10.66
C MET A 122 23.27 -52.81 -9.80
N THR A 123 23.95 -53.58 -8.95
CA THR A 123 23.29 -54.47 -7.99
C THR A 123 23.20 -53.77 -6.64
N TYR A 124 22.03 -53.83 -5.99
CA TYR A 124 21.87 -53.27 -4.65
C TYR A 124 22.65 -54.13 -3.64
N PRO A 125 23.48 -53.53 -2.77
CA PRO A 125 24.34 -54.29 -1.86
C PRO A 125 23.53 -55.05 -0.81
N ASP A 126 23.91 -56.30 -0.54
CA ASP A 126 23.30 -57.12 0.51
C ASP A 126 23.99 -56.86 1.86
N THR A 127 23.42 -57.38 2.94
CA THR A 127 23.99 -57.30 4.30
C THR A 127 25.40 -57.88 4.40
N SER A 128 25.78 -58.81 3.53
CA SER A 128 27.15 -59.34 3.41
C SER A 128 28.16 -58.34 2.87
N ASP A 129 27.71 -57.34 2.11
CA ASP A 129 28.60 -56.35 1.46
C ASP A 129 28.84 -55.11 2.35
N LYS A 130 28.27 -55.12 3.56
CA LYS A 130 28.38 -54.02 4.53
C LYS A 130 29.60 -54.23 5.41
N VAL A 131 30.58 -53.34 5.28
CA VAL A 131 31.72 -53.27 6.20
C VAL A 131 31.39 -52.29 7.32
N TYR A 132 31.32 -52.79 8.55
CA TYR A 132 31.13 -51.96 9.74
C TYR A 132 32.49 -51.51 10.26
N ILE A 133 32.67 -50.20 10.39
CA ILE A 133 33.89 -49.59 10.91
C ILE A 133 33.72 -49.48 12.43
N THR A 134 34.67 -50.00 13.18
CA THR A 134 34.74 -49.90 14.64
C THR A 134 35.72 -48.81 15.07
N VAL A 135 35.74 -48.46 16.36
CA VAL A 135 36.65 -47.43 16.90
C VAL A 135 38.12 -47.81 16.67
N ASP A 136 38.41 -49.11 16.59
CA ASP A 136 39.75 -49.66 16.34
C ASP A 136 40.19 -49.53 14.88
N ASP A 137 39.25 -49.32 13.94
CA ASP A 137 39.53 -49.10 12.52
C ASP A 137 39.80 -47.62 12.19
N VAL A 138 39.64 -46.73 13.19
CA VAL A 138 39.92 -45.30 13.02
C VAL A 138 41.43 -45.09 13.06
N PRO A 139 42.05 -44.57 11.98
CA PRO A 139 43.49 -44.36 11.96
C PRO A 139 43.90 -43.36 13.06
N GLU A 140 44.97 -43.66 13.81
CA GLU A 140 45.49 -42.81 14.91
C GLU A 140 45.76 -41.37 14.47
N LYS A 141 46.18 -41.17 13.22
CA LYS A 141 46.44 -39.84 12.64
C LYS A 141 45.17 -39.11 12.18
N GLY A 142 43.99 -39.75 12.25
CA GLY A 142 42.75 -39.22 11.72
C GLY A 142 42.61 -39.46 10.20
N PHE A 143 41.38 -39.72 9.76
CA PHE A 143 41.06 -40.07 8.37
C PHE A 143 41.52 -38.99 7.37
N SER A 144 41.40 -37.72 7.75
CA SER A 144 41.80 -36.57 6.93
C SER A 144 43.30 -36.54 6.61
N ASP A 145 44.15 -36.91 7.57
CA ASP A 145 45.60 -36.88 7.40
C ASP A 145 46.08 -38.04 6.52
N VAL A 146 45.46 -39.21 6.67
CA VAL A 146 45.72 -40.38 5.80
C VAL A 146 45.28 -40.13 4.35
N LEU A 147 44.14 -39.48 4.14
CA LEU A 147 43.69 -39.11 2.79
C LEU A 147 44.64 -38.11 2.12
N LYS A 148 45.12 -37.13 2.89
CA LYS A 148 46.08 -36.14 2.39
C LYS A 148 47.41 -36.80 2.03
N GLU A 149 47.89 -37.73 2.84
CA GLU A 149 49.12 -38.47 2.54
C GLU A 149 49.01 -39.32 1.27
N LYS A 150 47.88 -40.00 1.03
CA LYS A 150 47.65 -40.82 -0.19
C LYS A 150 47.32 -40.04 -1.45
N ALA A 151 46.78 -38.83 -1.34
CA ALA A 151 46.40 -38.02 -2.50
C ALA A 151 47.56 -37.18 -3.05
N TYR A 152 48.57 -36.90 -2.22
CA TYR A 152 49.69 -36.01 -2.55
C TYR A 152 51.07 -36.72 -2.55
N ASN A 153 51.11 -38.03 -2.34
CA ASN A 153 52.25 -38.92 -2.64
C ASN A 153 51.82 -39.98 -3.66
#